data_AF-A0A848XDK3-F1
#
_entry.id   AF-A0A848XDK3-F1
#
_cell.length_a   1.000
_cell.length_b   1.000
_cell.length_c   1.000
_cell.angle_alpha   90.00
_cell.angle_beta   90.00
_cell.angle_gamma   90.00
#
_symmetry.space_group_name_H-M   'P 1'
#
loop_
_entity.id
_entity.type
_entity.pdbx_description
1 polymer ?
#
loop_
_entity_poly.entity_id
_entity_poly.type
_entity_poly.pdbx_seq_one_letter_code
_entity_poly.pdbx_strand_id
1 'polypeptide(L)'
;MTGTNPLDGEAQGFLPLRPPVLEILLTLAEGPLHGYAIIQALKDPEGANLRVETGPLYRHLRRLLEHGLVSQSEEPPAGTKDDERRKAYYALTPLGEAVVRLEGLRLAGLVRQTRRVGLLPEGGAP
;
A
#
# COMPACT_ATOMS: atom_id res chain seq x y z
N MET A 1 -28.94 4.20 -0.52
CA MET A 1 -28.36 5.21 -1.43
C MET A 1 -26.96 5.52 -0.93
N THR A 2 -25.97 4.71 -1.30
CA THR A 2 -24.58 4.94 -0.88
C THR A 2 -24.03 6.03 -1.79
N GLY A 3 -23.85 7.24 -1.26
CA GLY A 3 -23.16 8.29 -2.00
C GLY A 3 -21.77 7.77 -2.34
N THR A 4 -21.48 7.59 -3.63
CA THR A 4 -20.15 7.23 -4.10
C THR A 4 -19.19 8.31 -3.59
N ASN A 5 -18.28 7.94 -2.70
CA ASN A 5 -17.23 8.84 -2.23
C ASN A 5 -16.50 9.38 -3.47
N PRO A 6 -16.36 10.70 -3.67
CA PRO A 6 -15.72 11.26 -4.87
C PRO A 6 -14.29 10.72 -5.09
N LEU A 7 -13.59 10.35 -4.01
CA LEU A 7 -12.27 9.71 -4.10
C LEU A 7 -12.31 8.32 -4.72
N ASP A 8 -13.45 7.61 -4.66
CA ASP A 8 -13.55 6.25 -5.21
C ASP A 8 -13.47 6.26 -6.74
N GLY A 9 -14.00 7.29 -7.40
CA GLY A 9 -13.92 7.44 -8.86
C GLY A 9 -12.48 7.69 -9.32
N GLU A 10 -11.74 8.53 -8.60
CA GLU A 10 -10.33 8.79 -8.85
C GLU A 10 -9.47 7.56 -8.54
N ALA A 11 -9.71 6.92 -7.39
CA ALA A 11 -9.01 5.72 -6.95
C ALA A 11 -9.16 4.56 -7.94
N GLN A 12 -10.33 4.42 -8.56
CA GLN A 12 -10.57 3.38 -9.57
C GLN A 12 -9.63 3.49 -10.79
N GLY A 13 -9.15 4.70 -11.12
CA GLY A 13 -8.20 4.94 -12.21
C GLY A 13 -6.81 4.33 -11.99
N PHE A 14 -6.47 3.95 -10.76
CA PHE A 14 -5.19 3.33 -10.41
C PHE A 14 -5.21 1.79 -10.45
N LEU A 15 -6.38 1.18 -10.59
CA LEU A 15 -6.56 -0.26 -10.50
C LEU A 15 -6.48 -0.95 -11.88
N PRO A 16 -5.95 -2.19 -11.97
CA PRO A 16 -5.36 -2.97 -10.87
C PRO A 16 -3.96 -2.48 -10.51
N LEU A 17 -3.61 -2.58 -9.22
CA LEU A 17 -2.26 -2.28 -8.79
C LEU A 17 -1.27 -3.36 -9.23
N ARG A 18 -0.04 -2.94 -9.52
CA ARG A 18 1.08 -3.88 -9.64
C ARG A 18 1.44 -4.42 -8.25
N PRO A 19 1.79 -5.71 -8.09
CA PRO A 19 2.01 -6.29 -6.78
C PRO A 19 3.03 -5.53 -5.89
N PRO A 20 4.20 -5.08 -6.38
CA PRO A 20 5.14 -4.30 -5.56
C PRO A 20 4.57 -2.97 -5.06
N VAL A 21 3.65 -2.36 -5.81
CA VAL A 21 3.01 -1.11 -5.43
C VAL A 21 1.98 -1.35 -4.33
N LEU A 22 1.19 -2.42 -4.45
CA LEU A 22 0.24 -2.81 -3.41
C LEU A 22 0.95 -3.11 -2.09
N GLU A 23 2.07 -3.86 -2.12
CA GLU A 23 2.85 -4.16 -0.91
C GLU A 23 3.37 -2.89 -0.22
N ILE A 24 3.93 -1.93 -0.97
CA ILE A 24 4.37 -0.64 -0.42
C ILE A 24 3.20 0.11 0.25
N LEU A 25 2.04 0.16 -0.40
CA LEU A 25 0.88 0.86 0.13
C LEU A 25 0.28 0.15 1.36
N LEU A 26 0.29 -1.18 1.40
CA LEU A 26 -0.12 -1.97 2.57
C LEU A 26 0.82 -1.72 3.76
N THR A 27 2.14 -1.73 3.51
CA THR A 27 3.14 -1.38 4.54
C THR A 27 2.88 0.02 5.12
N LEU A 28 2.53 1.00 4.28
CA LEU A 28 2.21 2.35 4.73
C LEU A 28 0.81 2.50 5.37
N ALA A 29 -0.07 1.51 5.19
CA ALA A 29 -1.37 1.48 5.84
C ALA A 29 -1.28 1.15 7.34
N GLU A 30 -0.18 0.52 7.77
CA GLU A 30 0.12 0.27 9.19
C GLU A 30 0.60 1.53 9.92
N GLY A 31 1.08 2.53 9.16
CA GLY A 31 1.45 3.84 9.68
C GLY A 31 2.55 4.52 8.86
N PRO A 32 2.86 5.80 9.16
CA PRO A 32 3.93 6.52 8.50
C PRO A 32 5.30 5.89 8.76
N LEU A 33 6.11 5.72 7.72
CA LEU A 33 7.41 5.07 7.81
C LEU A 33 8.48 5.84 7.04
N HIS A 34 9.71 5.81 7.57
CA HIS A 34 10.89 6.23 6.82
C HIS A 34 11.17 5.32 5.64
N GLY A 35 11.80 5.85 4.60
CA GLY A 35 12.22 5.08 3.42
C GLY A 35 12.99 3.79 3.75
N TYR A 36 13.88 3.83 4.75
CA TYR A 36 14.60 2.63 5.21
C TYR A 36 13.71 1.63 5.95
N ALA A 37 12.77 2.10 6.78
CA ALA A 37 11.85 1.22 7.48
C ALA A 37 10.93 0.45 6.51
N ILE A 38 10.52 1.10 5.41
CA ILE A 38 9.78 0.45 4.32
C ILE A 38 10.61 -0.68 3.68
N ILE A 39 11.91 -0.45 3.43
CA ILE A 39 12.83 -1.48 2.89
C ILE A 39 12.89 -2.68 3.84
N GLN A 40 12.97 -2.44 5.15
CA GLN A 40 13.07 -3.51 6.14
C GLN A 40 11.78 -4.30 6.23
N ALA A 41 10.63 -3.63 6.25
CA ALA A 41 9.31 -4.28 6.22
C ALA A 41 9.13 -5.15 4.96
N LEU A 42 9.53 -4.66 3.79
CA LEU A 42 9.43 -5.40 2.52
C LEU A 42 10.45 -6.54 2.37
N LYS A 43 11.44 -6.62 3.26
CA LYS A 43 12.39 -7.74 3.34
C LYS A 43 11.95 -8.81 4.33
N ASP A 44 11.05 -8.47 5.25
CA ASP A 44 10.56 -9.36 6.28
C ASP A 44 9.69 -10.46 5.65
N PRO A 45 10.12 -11.73 5.72
CA PRO A 45 9.35 -12.85 5.17
C PRO A 45 8.02 -13.09 5.89
N GLU A 46 7.83 -12.58 7.11
CA GLU A 46 6.56 -12.69 7.83
C GLU A 46 5.54 -11.62 7.42
N GLY A 47 6.02 -10.47 6.91
CA GLY A 47 5.19 -9.31 6.60
C GLY A 47 4.92 -9.09 5.10
N ALA A 48 5.85 -9.45 4.21
CA ALA A 48 5.74 -9.18 2.78
C ALA A 48 5.83 -10.45 1.94
N ASN A 49 4.87 -10.64 1.05
CA ASN A 49 4.89 -11.76 0.10
C ASN A 49 5.89 -11.53 -1.05
N LEU A 50 6.31 -10.28 -1.26
CA LEU A 50 7.20 -9.88 -2.35
C LEU A 50 8.33 -8.98 -1.85
N ARG A 51 9.56 -9.45 -2.06
CA ARG A 51 10.76 -8.65 -1.78
C ARG A 51 10.92 -7.57 -2.83
N VAL A 52 10.82 -6.32 -2.41
CA VAL A 52 11.13 -5.16 -3.25
C VAL A 52 12.56 -4.72 -2.99
N GLU A 53 13.39 -4.73 -4.03
CA GLU A 53 14.77 -4.22 -3.93
C GLU A 53 14.80 -2.69 -3.72
N THR A 54 15.89 -2.21 -3.12
CA THR A 54 16.13 -0.81 -2.78
C THR A 54 15.99 0.15 -3.97
N GLY A 55 16.54 -0.24 -5.13
CA GLY A 55 16.52 0.61 -6.34
C GLY A 55 15.11 0.82 -6.90
N PRO A 56 14.35 -0.26 -7.18
CA PRO A 56 12.94 -0.17 -7.56
C PRO A 56 12.06 0.56 -6.54
N LEU A 57 12.30 0.40 -5.23
CA LEU A 57 11.47 1.03 -4.20
C LEU A 57 11.38 2.56 -4.35
N TYR A 58 12.52 3.26 -4.41
CA TYR A 58 12.49 4.72 -4.50
C TYR A 58 11.88 5.23 -5.80
N ARG A 59 11.97 4.45 -6.89
CA ARG A 59 11.24 4.74 -8.14
C ARG A 59 9.73 4.61 -7.95
N HIS A 60 9.28 3.59 -7.20
CA HIS A 60 7.87 3.43 -6.86
C HIS A 60 7.38 4.56 -5.96
N LEU A 61 8.09 4.87 -4.87
CA LEU A 61 7.75 5.97 -3.96
C LEU A 61 7.64 7.30 -4.70
N ARG A 62 8.60 7.62 -5.58
CA ARG A 62 8.54 8.84 -6.39
C ARG A 62 7.24 8.93 -7.20
N ARG A 63 6.84 7.85 -7.88
CA ARG A 63 5.58 7.84 -8.66
C ARG A 63 4.35 7.93 -7.76
N LEU A 64 4.39 7.32 -6.59
CA LEU A 64 3.29 7.39 -5.62
C LEU A 64 3.09 8.82 -5.09
N LEU A 65 4.19 9.57 -4.89
CA LEU A 65 4.15 11.00 -4.57
C LEU A 65 3.61 11.82 -5.74
N GLU A 66 4.11 11.58 -6.96
CA GLU A 66 3.65 12.26 -8.19
C GLU A 66 2.15 12.07 -8.43
N HIS A 67 1.60 10.91 -8.04
CA HIS A 67 0.18 10.58 -8.13
C HIS A 67 -0.64 10.95 -6.89
N GLY A 68 -0.02 11.54 -5.86
CA GLY A 68 -0.72 11.92 -4.63
C GLY A 68 -1.27 10.75 -3.81
N LEU A 69 -0.78 9.52 -4.03
CA LEU A 69 -1.18 8.33 -3.26
C LEU A 69 -0.43 8.23 -1.92
N VAL A 70 0.75 8.85 -1.87
CA VAL A 70 1.60 8.94 -0.69
C VAL A 70 1.99 10.41 -0.50
N SER A 71 2.15 10.84 0.74
CA SER A 71 2.74 12.14 1.12
C SER A 71 4.12 11.94 1.75
N GLN A 72 4.99 12.95 1.62
CA GLN A 72 6.33 12.98 2.21
C GLN A 72 6.44 14.09 3.26
N SER A 73 7.07 13.80 4.40
CA SER A 73 7.41 14.77 5.44
C SER A 73 8.86 14.61 5.88
N GLU A 74 9.56 15.71 6.12
CA GLU A 74 10.88 15.71 6.79
C GLU A 74 10.75 15.74 8.32
N GLU A 75 9.57 16.09 8.82
CA GLU A 75 9.28 16.07 10.25
C GLU A 75 8.79 14.69 10.69
N PRO A 76 9.31 14.15 11.81
CA PRO A 76 8.80 12.93 12.38
C PRO A 76 7.32 13.07 12.79
N PRO A 77 6.53 11.97 12.72
CA PRO A 77 5.19 11.95 13.30
C PRO A 77 5.22 12.40 14.77
N ALA A 78 4.17 13.08 15.19
CA ALA A 78 4.07 13.59 16.56
C ALA A 78 4.26 12.44 17.57
N GLY A 79 5.27 12.56 18.45
CA GLY A 79 5.59 11.57 19.47
C GLY A 79 6.83 10.70 19.19
N THR A 80 7.42 10.77 17.99
CA THR A 80 8.65 10.02 17.66
C THR A 80 9.89 10.82 18.04
N LYS A 81 10.67 10.33 19.02
CA LYS A 81 11.97 10.90 19.43
C LYS A 81 13.12 10.31 18.61
N ASP A 82 12.99 10.31 17.30
CA ASP A 82 14.08 9.85 16.43
C ASP A 82 14.95 11.03 16.02
N ASP A 83 16.24 10.97 16.37
CA ASP A 83 17.23 12.04 16.15
C ASP A 83 17.74 12.08 14.69
N GLU A 84 17.21 11.24 13.82
CA GLU A 84 17.51 11.25 12.39
C GLU A 84 16.74 12.36 11.64
N ARG A 85 17.08 13.61 11.97
CA ARG A 85 16.53 14.88 11.42
C ARG A 85 16.69 15.09 9.89
N ARG A 86 16.91 14.04 9.09
CA ARG A 86 17.18 14.14 7.64
C ARG A 86 16.58 13.03 6.77
N LYS A 87 15.86 12.06 7.33
CA LYS A 87 15.22 11.01 6.53
C LYS A 87 13.74 11.32 6.38
N ALA A 88 13.28 11.23 5.14
CA ALA A 88 11.90 11.51 4.82
C ALA A 88 10.97 10.37 5.24
N TYR A 89 9.89 10.73 5.94
CA TYR A 89 8.75 9.88 6.24
C TYR A 89 7.77 9.89 5.09
N TYR A 90 7.17 8.73 4.84
CA TYR A 90 6.12 8.52 3.88
C TYR A 90 4.86 8.08 4.61
N ALA A 91 3.70 8.58 4.19
CA ALA A 91 2.40 8.19 4.72
C ALA A 91 1.39 8.06 3.59
N LEU A 92 0.38 7.19 3.75
CA LEU A 92 -0.76 7.16 2.83
C LEU A 92 -1.52 8.49 2.88
N THR A 93 -2.00 8.92 1.72
CA THR A 93 -3.02 9.97 1.63
C THR A 93 -4.42 9.34 1.67
N PRO A 94 -5.49 10.13 1.86
CA PRO A 94 -6.86 9.63 1.72
C PRO A 94 -7.14 8.97 0.36
N LEU A 95 -6.51 9.47 -0.71
CA LEU A 95 -6.60 8.84 -2.03
C LEU A 95 -5.87 7.49 -2.06
N GLY A 96 -4.68 7.41 -1.46
CA GLY A 96 -3.94 6.15 -1.31
C GLY A 96 -4.71 5.09 -0.53
N GLU A 97 -5.35 5.48 0.58
CA GLU A 97 -6.24 4.59 1.35
C GLU A 97 -7.42 4.08 0.52
N ALA A 98 -8.06 4.96 -0.25
CA ALA A 98 -9.15 4.58 -1.14
C ALA A 98 -8.68 3.57 -2.21
N VAL A 99 -7.50 3.79 -2.80
CA VAL A 99 -6.89 2.88 -3.78
C VAL A 99 -6.61 1.50 -3.16
N VAL A 100 -5.99 1.44 -1.99
CA VAL A 100 -5.71 0.16 -1.28
C VAL A 100 -7.00 -0.59 -0.99
N ARG A 101 -8.02 0.12 -0.46
CA ARG A 101 -9.32 -0.46 -0.13
C ARG A 101 -10.00 -1.06 -1.37
N LEU A 102 -10.05 -0.32 -2.48
CA LEU A 102 -10.69 -0.79 -3.70
C LEU A 102 -9.91 -1.94 -4.35
N GLU A 103 -8.58 -1.93 -4.31
CA GLU A 103 -7.77 -3.07 -4.77
C GLU A 103 -8.03 -4.32 -3.93
N GLY A 104 -8.14 -4.17 -2.61
CA GLY A 104 -8.51 -5.26 -1.70
C GLY A 104 -9.87 -5.85 -2.03
N LEU A 105 -10.88 -5.02 -2.30
CA LEU A 105 -12.20 -5.47 -2.73
C LEU A 105 -12.15 -6.23 -4.07
N ARG A 106 -11.35 -5.75 -5.03
CA ARG A 106 -11.15 -6.39 -6.33
C ARG A 106 -10.52 -7.77 -6.17
N LEU A 107 -9.45 -7.89 -5.38
CA LEU A 107 -8.77 -9.15 -5.08
C LEU A 107 -9.69 -10.13 -4.35
N ALA A 108 -10.45 -9.67 -3.35
CA ALA A 108 -11.44 -10.48 -2.67
C ALA A 108 -12.52 -11.01 -3.63
N GLY A 109 -12.95 -10.19 -4.59
CA GLY A 109 -13.86 -10.60 -5.66
C GLY A 109 -13.29 -11.72 -6.53
N LEU A 110 -12.02 -11.60 -6.91
CA LEU A 110 -11.32 -12.63 -7.69
C LEU A 110 -11.23 -13.94 -6.90
N VAL A 111 -10.85 -13.91 -5.62
CA VAL A 111 -10.83 -15.09 -4.75
C VAL A 111 -12.20 -15.77 -4.69
N ARG A 112 -13.28 -15.00 -4.50
CA ARG A 112 -14.65 -15.55 -4.51
C ARG A 112 -15.00 -16.22 -5.84
N GLN A 113 -14.65 -15.60 -6.96
CA GLN A 113 -14.89 -16.18 -8.28
C GLN A 113 -14.12 -17.49 -8.49
N THR A 114 -12.85 -17.53 -8.08
CA THR A 114 -12.00 -18.72 -8.21
C THR A 114 -12.49 -19.88 -7.34
N ARG A 115 -13.00 -19.59 -6.13
CA ARG A 115 -13.68 -20.59 -5.28
C ARG A 115 -14.93 -21.16 -5.94
N ARG A 116 -15.78 -20.29 -6.51
CA ARG A 116 -17.02 -20.69 -7.19
C ARG A 116 -16.80 -21.67 -8.36
N VAL A 117 -15.66 -21.59 -9.04
CA VAL A 117 -15.30 -22.49 -10.15
C VAL A 117 -14.49 -23.72 -9.69
N GLY A 118 -14.30 -23.91 -8.39
CA GLY A 118 -13.63 -25.09 -7.82
C GLY A 118 -12.10 -25.08 -7.92
N LEU A 119 -11.48 -23.93 -8.22
CA LEU A 119 -10.02 -23.81 -8.35
C LEU A 119 -9.33 -23.31 -7.07
N LEU A 120 -10.10 -22.98 -6.04
CA LEU A 120 -9.63 -22.70 -4.68
C LEU A 120 -10.62 -23.30 -3.67
N PRO A 121 -10.15 -23.78 -2.49
CA PRO A 121 -11.03 -24.32 -1.47
C PRO A 121 -11.95 -23.26 -0.84
N GLU A 122 -13.15 -23.71 -0.42
CA GLU A 122 -14.12 -22.94 0.37
C GLU A 122 -13.62 -22.83 1.83
N GLY A 123 -12.75 -21.86 2.12
CA GLY A 123 -12.15 -21.66 3.45
C GLY A 123 -10.83 -20.90 3.38
N GLY A 124 -10.43 -20.20 4.44
CA GLY A 124 -9.22 -19.37 4.49
C GLY A 124 -8.02 -20.09 5.10
N ALA A 125 -6.94 -20.18 4.31
CA ALA A 125 -5.58 -20.69 4.56
C ALA A 125 -5.42 -22.19 4.91
N PRO A 126 -4.31 -22.85 4.50
CA PRO A 126 -3.84 -24.10 5.11
C PRO A 126 -3.41 -23.90 6.57
#